data_AF-A0A6B1IBN7-F1
#
_entry.id   AF-A0A6B1IBN7-F1
#
_cell.length_a   1.000
_cell.length_b   1.000
_cell.length_c   1.000
_cell.angle_alpha   90.00
_cell.angle_beta   90.00
_cell.angle_gamma   90.00
#
_symmetry.space_group_name_H-M   'P 1'
#
loop_
_entity.id
_entity.type
_entity.pdbx_description
1 polymer ?
#
loop_
_entity_poly.entity_id
_entity_poly.type
_entity_poly.pdbx_seq_one_letter_code
_entity_poly.pdbx_strand_id
1 'polypeptide(L)'
;MDPTTSGRFRVHDRRRRPDIDDESDGADSAATPDDAEEFVLVELADEPVDPTASDAENRFDPLYATAEGYEGDLAAAVDALRPGFVVDATLAWTDGSARFREVDVVRETRFRFADGVEGMFEAAVETWRQIRAEGEPVGSITTRSNDGDPNGALYLFADAPGSDTFDEVRTGRLPIEPLVARVNDSRDGDDPREVFVLRPAEHEFVAVYVVFDRDGVLAQTVRDTYDLGPGLAAGLDASYPGGDGGDPTAPGGSDGSGDSGADDDFDDDLDDDFDALDRL
;
A
#
# COMPACT_ATOMS: atom_id res chain seq x y z
N MET A 1 14.73 -3.63 -35.64
CA MET A 1 13.46 -4.00 -35.01
C MET A 1 13.85 -4.54 -33.67
N ASP A 2 13.57 -3.74 -32.66
CA ASP A 2 13.88 -4.05 -31.28
C ASP A 2 12.91 -5.14 -30.79
N PRO A 3 13.36 -6.08 -29.93
CA PRO A 3 12.46 -7.07 -29.35
C PRO A 3 11.37 -6.36 -28.55
N THR A 4 10.12 -6.84 -28.65
CA THR A 4 9.00 -6.31 -27.86
C THR A 4 8.26 -7.42 -27.14
N THR A 5 7.94 -7.19 -25.88
CA THR A 5 7.07 -8.05 -25.06
C THR A 5 5.81 -7.25 -24.73
N SER A 6 4.63 -7.84 -24.90
CA SER A 6 3.36 -7.23 -24.50
C SER A 6 2.63 -8.17 -23.55
N GLY A 7 2.03 -7.62 -22.51
CA GLY A 7 1.35 -8.41 -21.48
C GLY A 7 0.77 -7.53 -20.37
N ARG A 8 0.20 -8.18 -19.37
CA ARG A 8 -0.27 -7.54 -18.14
C ARG A 8 0.83 -7.61 -17.08
N PHE A 9 1.15 -6.50 -16.46
CA PHE A 9 2.20 -6.40 -15.45
C PHE A 9 1.68 -5.73 -14.18
N ARG A 10 2.22 -6.14 -13.03
CA ARG A 10 2.10 -5.40 -11.78
C ARG A 10 3.38 -4.62 -11.52
N VAL A 11 3.24 -3.34 -11.19
CA VAL A 11 4.33 -2.51 -10.68
C VAL A 11 4.56 -2.88 -9.20
N HIS A 12 5.71 -3.45 -8.85
CA HIS A 12 6.06 -3.72 -7.44
C HIS A 12 6.69 -2.51 -6.76
N ASP A 13 7.64 -1.87 -7.44
CA ASP A 13 8.39 -0.73 -6.91
C ASP A 13 8.87 0.21 -8.03
N ARG A 14 9.20 1.45 -7.66
CA ARG A 14 9.98 2.41 -8.47
C ARG A 14 11.24 2.69 -7.67
N ARG A 15 12.38 2.21 -8.14
CA ARG A 15 13.66 2.27 -7.43
C ARG A 15 14.72 2.94 -8.28
N ARG A 16 15.81 3.37 -7.65
CA ARG A 16 17.06 3.65 -8.36
C ARG A 16 17.61 2.34 -8.91
N ARG A 17 18.12 2.37 -10.14
CA ARG A 17 18.89 1.27 -10.70
C ARG A 17 20.14 1.05 -9.84
N PRO A 18 20.46 -0.17 -9.40
CA PRO A 18 21.70 -0.42 -8.68
C PRO A 18 22.91 -0.29 -9.62
N ASP A 19 24.01 0.28 -9.14
CA ASP A 19 25.29 0.23 -9.83
C ASP A 19 25.75 -1.22 -9.99
N ILE A 20 26.13 -1.58 -11.22
CA ILE A 20 26.65 -2.92 -11.57
C ILE A 20 28.18 -2.88 -11.74
N ASP A 21 28.80 -1.70 -11.65
CA ASP A 21 30.21 -1.45 -11.94
C ASP A 21 31.10 -1.34 -10.67
N ASP A 22 31.21 -2.43 -9.89
CA ASP A 22 32.20 -2.54 -8.80
C ASP A 22 33.16 -3.76 -8.95
N GLU A 23 33.58 -4.04 -10.20
CA GLU A 23 34.75 -4.87 -10.53
C GLU A 23 35.53 -4.38 -11.79
N SER A 24 35.73 -3.07 -12.00
CA SER A 24 36.86 -2.62 -12.84
C SER A 24 37.37 -1.18 -12.59
N ASP A 25 38.70 -1.04 -12.72
CA ASP A 25 39.49 0.17 -12.42
C ASP A 25 38.96 1.49 -13.00
N GLY A 26 39.07 2.55 -12.18
CA GLY A 26 38.46 3.85 -12.46
C GLY A 26 39.00 4.59 -13.69
N ALA A 27 38.08 5.22 -14.40
CA ALA A 27 38.35 6.30 -15.33
C ALA A 27 37.29 7.41 -15.19
N ASP A 28 37.76 8.65 -15.10
CA ASP A 28 36.97 9.88 -15.06
C ASP A 28 35.99 9.95 -16.25
N SER A 29 34.69 10.08 -16.00
CA SER A 29 33.69 10.28 -17.06
C SER A 29 32.48 11.09 -16.58
N ALA A 30 32.13 12.10 -17.37
CA ALA A 30 31.10 13.07 -17.05
C ALA A 30 29.68 12.50 -17.25
N ALA A 31 28.77 12.88 -16.35
CA ALA A 31 27.37 12.45 -16.28
C ALA A 31 27.19 10.94 -16.04
N THR A 32 27.37 10.53 -14.78
CA THR A 32 27.03 9.19 -14.29
C THR A 32 25.53 8.88 -14.50
N PRO A 33 25.15 7.70 -15.01
CA PRO A 33 23.74 7.25 -15.11
C PRO A 33 23.08 6.86 -13.76
N ASP A 34 23.67 7.31 -12.65
CA ASP A 34 23.59 6.82 -11.27
C ASP A 34 22.25 7.16 -10.56
N ASP A 35 21.59 8.25 -10.97
CA ASP A 35 20.24 8.60 -10.50
C ASP A 35 19.10 7.93 -11.30
N ALA A 36 19.40 7.11 -12.32
CA ALA A 36 18.37 6.58 -13.23
C ALA A 36 17.37 5.65 -12.53
N GLU A 37 16.09 5.98 -12.60
CA GLU A 37 15.03 5.17 -11.99
C GLU A 37 14.54 4.04 -12.90
N GLU A 38 14.16 2.92 -12.29
CA GLU A 38 13.54 1.77 -12.94
C GLU A 38 12.33 1.26 -12.15
N PHE A 39 11.33 0.78 -12.89
CA PHE A 39 10.20 0.06 -12.35
C PHE A 39 10.51 -1.43 -12.27
N VAL A 40 10.15 -2.03 -11.14
CA VAL A 40 10.09 -3.47 -10.95
C VAL A 40 8.70 -3.94 -11.42
N LEU A 41 8.65 -4.79 -12.44
CA LEU A 41 7.43 -5.28 -13.07
C LEU A 41 7.35 -6.81 -12.93
N VAL A 42 6.23 -7.33 -12.46
CA VAL A 42 5.95 -8.78 -12.43
C VAL A 42 4.83 -9.09 -13.41
N GLU A 43 5.03 -10.03 -14.34
CA GLU A 43 3.99 -10.40 -15.31
C GLU A 43 2.84 -11.14 -14.61
N LEU A 44 1.60 -10.75 -14.91
CA LEU A 44 0.41 -11.44 -14.46
C LEU A 44 -0.08 -12.37 -15.55
N ALA A 45 -0.20 -13.65 -15.23
CA ALA A 45 -0.86 -14.63 -16.10
C ALA A 45 -2.39 -14.40 -16.12
N ASP A 46 -3.00 -14.51 -17.31
CA ASP A 46 -4.47 -14.56 -17.44
C ASP A 46 -5.09 -15.88 -16.93
N GLU A 47 -4.27 -16.93 -16.77
CA GLU A 47 -4.67 -18.23 -16.23
C GLU A 47 -3.95 -18.51 -14.89
N PRO A 48 -4.58 -19.21 -13.92
CA PRO A 48 -3.93 -19.60 -12.67
C PRO A 48 -2.66 -20.41 -12.92
N VAL A 49 -1.55 -20.01 -12.28
CA VAL A 49 -0.27 -20.71 -12.41
C VAL A 49 -0.34 -22.05 -11.68
N ASP A 50 -0.13 -23.15 -12.41
CA ASP A 50 0.04 -24.48 -11.82
C ASP A 50 1.40 -24.54 -11.11
N PRO A 51 1.45 -24.71 -9.77
CA PRO A 51 2.70 -24.73 -9.01
C PRO A 51 3.55 -25.99 -9.29
N THR A 52 3.04 -26.95 -10.06
CA THR A 52 3.78 -28.15 -10.50
C THR A 52 4.37 -28.01 -11.92
N ALA A 53 4.12 -26.90 -12.62
CA ALA A 53 4.71 -26.63 -13.92
C ALA A 53 6.21 -26.30 -13.79
N SER A 54 7.02 -26.80 -14.73
CA SER A 54 8.50 -26.67 -14.72
C SER A 54 9.02 -25.23 -14.70
N ASP A 55 8.23 -24.28 -15.21
CA ASP A 55 8.57 -22.85 -15.31
C ASP A 55 7.80 -22.00 -14.30
N ALA A 56 7.10 -22.61 -13.32
CA ALA A 56 6.30 -21.91 -12.31
C ALA A 56 7.16 -21.00 -11.42
N GLU A 57 8.40 -21.39 -11.12
CA GLU A 57 9.34 -20.61 -10.29
C GLU A 57 9.75 -19.31 -10.99
N ASN A 58 10.06 -19.37 -12.29
CA ASN A 58 10.46 -18.20 -13.09
C ASN A 58 9.26 -17.37 -13.57
N ARG A 59 8.01 -17.82 -13.34
CA ARG A 59 6.80 -17.19 -13.89
C ARG A 59 6.58 -15.77 -13.38
N PHE A 60 7.10 -15.48 -12.19
CA PHE A 60 6.99 -14.18 -11.52
C PHE A 60 8.34 -13.44 -11.44
N ASP A 61 9.33 -13.84 -12.25
CA ASP A 61 10.63 -13.17 -12.29
C ASP A 61 10.48 -11.67 -12.57
N PRO A 62 11.07 -10.78 -11.75
CA PRO A 62 10.92 -9.34 -11.92
C PRO A 62 11.64 -8.83 -13.18
N LEU A 63 10.89 -8.16 -14.04
CA LEU A 63 11.35 -7.40 -15.19
C LEU A 63 11.65 -5.95 -14.78
N TYR A 64 12.76 -5.40 -15.26
CA TYR A 64 13.18 -4.03 -14.95
C TYR A 64 13.01 -3.13 -16.17
N ALA A 65 12.14 -2.12 -16.06
CA ALA A 65 11.87 -1.16 -17.12
C ALA A 65 12.29 0.26 -16.71
N THR A 66 12.93 1.03 -17.61
CA THR A 66 13.34 2.41 -17.29
C THR A 66 12.13 3.27 -16.92
N ALA A 67 12.19 4.04 -15.85
CA ALA A 67 11.13 4.97 -15.46
C ALA A 67 11.22 6.32 -16.20
N GLU A 68 12.37 6.62 -16.81
CA GLU A 68 12.70 7.93 -17.36
C GLU A 68 13.02 7.93 -18.86
N GLY A 69 13.10 9.13 -19.44
CA GLY A 69 13.44 9.36 -20.85
C GLY A 69 12.26 9.25 -21.82
N TYR A 70 11.02 9.38 -21.31
CA TYR A 70 9.80 9.44 -22.11
C TYR A 70 9.41 10.89 -22.43
N GLU A 71 8.63 11.07 -23.49
CA GLU A 71 8.13 12.38 -23.92
C GLU A 71 6.60 12.37 -24.08
N GLY A 72 5.95 13.53 -23.94
CA GLY A 72 4.51 13.70 -24.17
C GLY A 72 3.62 12.90 -23.21
N ASP A 73 2.50 12.39 -23.74
CA ASP A 73 1.48 11.70 -22.94
C ASP A 73 2.01 10.42 -22.27
N LEU A 74 2.97 9.73 -22.91
CA LEU A 74 3.62 8.54 -22.35
C LEU A 74 4.44 8.89 -21.09
N ALA A 75 5.09 10.06 -21.05
CA ALA A 75 5.81 10.50 -19.86
C ALA A 75 4.88 10.74 -18.68
N ALA A 76 3.70 11.34 -18.93
CA ALA A 76 2.69 11.55 -17.90
C ALA A 76 2.07 10.23 -17.42
N ALA A 77 1.84 9.27 -18.33
CA ALA A 77 1.33 7.95 -17.98
C ALA A 77 2.33 7.14 -17.12
N VAL A 78 3.61 7.13 -17.51
CA VAL A 78 4.68 6.45 -16.76
C VAL A 78 4.92 7.11 -15.40
N ASP A 79 4.95 8.44 -15.31
CA ASP A 79 5.13 9.13 -14.03
C ASP A 79 3.91 8.99 -13.09
N ALA A 80 2.72 8.73 -13.62
CA ALA A 80 1.52 8.44 -12.83
C ALA A 80 1.51 7.03 -12.21
N LEU A 81 2.38 6.10 -12.66
CA LEU A 81 2.43 4.74 -12.13
C LEU A 81 2.82 4.71 -10.65
N ARG A 82 2.19 3.82 -9.87
CA ARG A 82 2.46 3.64 -8.44
C ARG A 82 2.63 2.15 -8.11
N PRO A 83 3.41 1.80 -7.07
CA PRO A 83 3.45 0.44 -6.52
C PRO A 83 2.05 -0.15 -6.32
N GLY A 84 1.89 -1.41 -6.73
CA GLY A 84 0.65 -2.18 -6.77
C GLY A 84 -0.15 -2.08 -8.06
N PHE A 85 0.07 -1.04 -8.89
CA PHE A 85 -0.74 -0.81 -10.09
C PHE A 85 -0.60 -1.98 -11.07
N VAL A 86 -1.73 -2.43 -11.62
CA VAL A 86 -1.77 -3.38 -12.72
C VAL A 86 -1.95 -2.62 -14.03
N VAL A 87 -1.04 -2.85 -14.96
CA VAL A 87 -1.01 -2.20 -16.28
C VAL A 87 -1.03 -3.25 -17.38
N ASP A 88 -1.68 -2.92 -18.49
CA ASP A 88 -1.42 -3.58 -19.77
C ASP A 88 -0.34 -2.74 -20.47
N ALA A 89 0.79 -3.36 -20.82
CA ALA A 89 1.94 -2.64 -21.35
C ALA A 89 2.61 -3.38 -22.49
N THR A 90 3.20 -2.60 -23.41
CA THR A 90 4.18 -3.09 -24.38
C THR A 90 5.55 -2.54 -24.01
N LEU A 91 6.49 -3.44 -23.72
CA LEU A 91 7.88 -3.13 -23.45
C LEU A 91 8.72 -3.36 -24.72
N ALA A 92 9.63 -2.44 -25.02
CA ALA A 92 10.65 -2.58 -26.06
C ALA A 92 12.04 -2.69 -25.42
N TRP A 93 12.87 -3.59 -25.92
CA TRP A 93 14.22 -3.83 -25.40
C TRP A 93 15.25 -3.04 -26.20
N THR A 94 15.94 -2.11 -25.55
CA THR A 94 16.99 -1.28 -26.15
C THR A 94 18.22 -1.32 -25.25
N ASP A 95 19.37 -1.70 -25.82
CA ASP A 95 20.67 -1.78 -25.12
C ASP A 95 20.62 -2.56 -23.79
N GLY A 96 19.85 -3.66 -23.78
CA GLY A 96 19.68 -4.55 -22.62
C GLY A 96 18.67 -4.08 -21.56
N SER A 97 18.14 -2.86 -21.67
CA SER A 97 17.05 -2.36 -20.80
C SER A 97 15.69 -2.46 -21.48
N ALA A 98 14.64 -2.83 -20.73
CA ALA A 98 13.27 -2.67 -21.20
C ALA A 98 12.82 -1.21 -21.02
N ARG A 99 11.99 -0.71 -21.96
CA ARG A 99 11.37 0.63 -21.90
C ARG A 99 9.91 0.52 -22.31
N PHE A 100 9.03 1.32 -21.69
CA PHE A 100 7.63 1.39 -22.10
C PHE A 100 7.52 1.96 -23.52
N ARG A 101 6.79 1.25 -24.37
CA ARG A 101 6.32 1.74 -25.66
C ARG A 101 4.91 2.30 -25.53
N GLU A 102 4.05 1.55 -24.86
CA GLU A 102 2.63 1.80 -24.59
C GLU A 102 2.34 1.26 -23.18
N VAL A 103 1.52 1.96 -22.39
CA VAL A 103 1.12 1.57 -21.03
C VAL A 103 -0.25 2.13 -20.67
N ASP A 104 -1.15 1.27 -20.22
CA ASP A 104 -2.52 1.59 -19.80
C ASP A 104 -2.80 1.00 -18.41
N VAL A 105 -3.32 1.80 -17.48
CA VAL A 105 -3.65 1.32 -16.13
C VAL A 105 -4.98 0.57 -16.14
N VAL A 106 -4.92 -0.72 -15.84
CA VAL A 106 -6.08 -1.62 -15.76
C VAL A 106 -6.68 -1.62 -14.34
N ARG A 107 -5.83 -1.54 -13.30
CA ARG A 107 -6.27 -1.58 -11.91
C ARG A 107 -5.34 -0.80 -11.00
N GLU A 108 -5.90 0.18 -10.30
CA GLU A 108 -5.19 0.99 -9.31
C GLU A 108 -5.07 0.30 -7.93
N THR A 109 -4.75 -0.99 -7.92
CA THR A 109 -4.33 -1.67 -6.68
C THR A 109 -3.09 -0.94 -6.14
N ARG A 110 -2.97 -0.74 -4.82
CA ARG A 110 -1.83 -0.01 -4.24
C ARG A 110 -1.03 -0.89 -3.31
N PHE A 111 0.30 -0.83 -3.42
CA PHE A 111 1.22 -1.44 -2.47
C PHE A 111 1.78 -0.36 -1.54
N ARG A 112 1.81 -0.66 -0.24
CA ARG A 112 2.34 0.20 0.82
C ARG A 112 3.37 -0.59 1.61
N PHE A 113 4.60 -0.10 1.66
CA PHE A 113 5.70 -0.75 2.36
C PHE A 113 6.02 0.04 3.63
N ALA A 114 6.07 -0.64 4.77
CA ALA A 114 6.39 -0.05 6.07
C ALA A 114 7.45 -0.91 6.78
N ASP A 115 8.59 -0.29 7.11
CA ASP A 115 9.70 -0.96 7.78
C ASP A 115 9.82 -0.49 9.23
N GLY A 116 10.26 -1.39 10.10
CA GLY A 116 10.45 -1.12 11.54
C GLY A 116 9.18 -0.73 12.27
N VAL A 117 8.00 -1.23 11.86
CA VAL A 117 6.73 -0.79 12.47
C VAL A 117 6.61 -1.25 13.93
N GLU A 118 6.09 -0.37 14.77
CA GLU A 118 5.71 -0.65 16.16
C GLU A 118 4.22 -1.00 16.24
N GLY A 119 3.79 -1.75 17.25
CA GLY A 119 2.36 -1.96 17.53
C GLY A 119 1.60 -2.83 16.52
N MET A 120 2.22 -3.90 16.01
CA MET A 120 1.56 -4.86 15.12
C MET A 120 0.26 -5.43 15.71
N PHE A 121 -0.71 -5.71 14.83
CA PHE A 121 -2.01 -6.28 15.20
C PHE A 121 -1.88 -7.52 16.09
N GLU A 122 -2.66 -7.57 17.17
CA GLU A 122 -2.64 -8.70 18.13
C GLU A 122 -2.83 -10.05 17.41
N ALA A 123 -3.81 -10.15 16.51
CA ALA A 123 -4.03 -11.34 15.69
C ALA A 123 -2.81 -11.77 14.85
N ALA A 124 -1.98 -10.81 14.40
CA ALA A 124 -0.74 -11.10 13.68
C ALA A 124 0.30 -11.71 14.62
N VAL A 125 0.47 -11.11 15.81
CA VAL A 125 1.43 -11.55 16.83
C VAL A 125 1.04 -12.92 17.41
N GLU A 126 -0.25 -13.17 17.66
CA GLU A 126 -0.76 -14.48 18.10
C GLU A 126 -0.53 -15.56 17.04
N THR A 127 -0.90 -15.30 15.78
CA THR A 127 -0.68 -16.25 14.67
C THR A 127 0.80 -16.50 14.41
N TRP A 128 1.66 -15.47 14.55
CA TRP A 128 3.11 -15.63 14.48
C TRP A 128 3.63 -16.59 15.56
N ARG A 129 3.18 -16.42 16.81
CA ARG A 129 3.53 -17.34 17.92
C ARG A 129 3.07 -18.76 17.65
N GLN A 130 1.92 -18.94 17.00
CA GLN A 130 1.42 -20.26 16.61
C GLN A 130 2.32 -20.91 15.54
N ILE A 131 2.53 -20.25 14.39
CA ILE A 131 3.33 -20.85 13.31
C ILE A 131 4.80 -21.07 13.71
N ARG A 132 5.37 -20.20 14.56
CA ARG A 132 6.69 -20.42 15.19
C ARG A 132 6.75 -21.67 16.05
N ALA A 133 5.67 -22.01 16.76
CA ALA A 133 5.60 -23.20 17.61
C ALA A 133 5.37 -24.48 16.79
N GLU A 134 4.64 -24.38 15.67
CA GLU A 134 4.34 -25.47 14.75
C GLU A 134 5.48 -25.71 13.73
N GLY A 135 6.35 -24.73 13.54
CA GLY A 135 7.45 -24.76 12.57
C GLY A 135 7.01 -24.46 11.14
N GLU A 136 5.83 -23.84 10.94
CA GLU A 136 5.32 -23.49 9.62
C GLU A 136 5.95 -22.18 9.12
N PRO A 137 6.34 -22.10 7.83
CA PRO A 137 6.99 -20.92 7.27
C PRO A 137 6.04 -19.76 6.98
N VAL A 138 4.74 -20.05 6.83
CA VAL A 138 3.71 -19.08 6.42
C VAL A 138 2.43 -19.29 7.24
N GLY A 139 1.93 -18.21 7.85
CA GLY A 139 0.60 -18.16 8.47
C GLY A 139 -0.40 -17.38 7.63
N SER A 140 -1.70 -17.63 7.79
CA SER A 140 -2.74 -16.83 7.14
C SER A 140 -3.99 -16.65 8.01
N ILE A 141 -4.60 -15.46 7.93
CA ILE A 141 -5.81 -15.08 8.66
C ILE A 141 -6.74 -14.29 7.73
N THR A 142 -8.04 -14.57 7.78
CA THR A 142 -9.06 -13.69 7.19
C THR A 142 -9.59 -12.75 8.25
N THR A 143 -9.43 -11.45 8.04
CA THR A 143 -9.96 -10.40 8.92
C THR A 143 -11.40 -10.06 8.55
N ARG A 144 -12.17 -9.55 9.52
CA ARG A 144 -13.60 -9.25 9.40
C ARG A 144 -13.93 -7.85 9.92
N SER A 145 -15.02 -7.27 9.42
CA SER A 145 -15.64 -6.05 9.96
C SER A 145 -16.36 -6.34 11.27
N ASN A 146 -16.86 -5.29 11.93
CA ASN A 146 -17.71 -5.40 13.12
C ASN A 146 -19.01 -6.18 12.84
N ASP A 147 -19.51 -6.15 11.59
CA ASP A 147 -20.69 -6.88 11.14
C ASP A 147 -20.39 -8.35 10.80
N GLY A 148 -19.11 -8.75 10.84
CA GLY A 148 -18.64 -10.12 10.57
C GLY A 148 -18.25 -10.39 9.11
N ASP A 149 -18.45 -9.43 8.21
CA ASP A 149 -18.10 -9.56 6.80
C ASP A 149 -16.57 -9.54 6.60
N PRO A 150 -15.98 -10.44 5.80
CA PRO A 150 -14.54 -10.42 5.53
C PRO A 150 -14.10 -9.09 4.88
N ASN A 151 -13.06 -8.46 5.41
CA ASN A 151 -12.55 -7.15 4.95
C ASN A 151 -11.07 -7.16 4.51
N GLY A 152 -10.30 -8.18 4.90
CA GLY A 152 -8.95 -8.43 4.38
C GLY A 152 -8.44 -9.85 4.60
N ALA A 153 -7.27 -10.14 4.04
CA ALA A 153 -6.51 -11.37 4.23
C ALA A 153 -5.07 -11.02 4.61
N LEU A 154 -4.66 -11.43 5.81
CA LEU A 154 -3.32 -11.23 6.35
C LEU A 154 -2.51 -12.51 6.17
N TYR A 155 -1.35 -12.41 5.53
CA TYR A 155 -0.35 -13.46 5.40
C TYR A 155 0.89 -13.07 6.20
N LEU A 156 1.47 -14.03 6.93
CA LEU A 156 2.67 -13.83 7.73
C LEU A 156 3.78 -14.73 7.20
N PHE A 157 4.91 -14.15 6.82
CA PHE A 157 6.09 -14.88 6.35
C PHE A 157 7.17 -14.82 7.42
N ALA A 158 7.72 -15.98 7.82
CA ALA A 158 8.85 -16.03 8.72
C ALA A 158 10.09 -15.40 8.05
N ASP A 159 10.70 -14.38 8.67
CA ASP A 159 11.91 -13.76 8.12
C ASP A 159 13.14 -14.50 8.66
N ALA A 160 13.80 -15.27 7.80
CA ALA A 160 14.87 -16.15 8.21
C ALA A 160 16.22 -15.39 8.35
N PRO A 161 17.11 -15.79 9.27
CA PRO A 161 18.43 -15.17 9.37
C PRO A 161 19.23 -15.29 8.07
N GLY A 162 19.40 -14.17 7.36
CA GLY A 162 20.14 -14.09 6.09
C GLY A 162 19.28 -13.98 4.83
N SER A 163 17.94 -14.04 4.93
CA SER A 163 17.02 -13.48 3.94
C SER A 163 16.63 -12.06 4.34
N ASP A 164 16.11 -11.27 3.41
CA ASP A 164 15.30 -10.09 3.71
C ASP A 164 13.96 -10.25 3.01
N THR A 165 13.01 -10.87 3.71
CA THR A 165 11.68 -11.19 3.15
C THR A 165 10.93 -9.91 2.73
N PHE A 166 11.22 -8.78 3.37
CA PHE A 166 10.56 -7.51 3.08
C PHE A 166 11.08 -6.92 1.76
N ASP A 167 12.40 -6.90 1.56
CA ASP A 167 13.01 -6.50 0.30
C ASP A 167 12.70 -7.50 -0.83
N GLU A 168 12.61 -8.79 -0.55
CA GLU A 168 12.21 -9.79 -1.54
C GLU A 168 10.77 -9.58 -2.06
N VAL A 169 9.80 -9.25 -1.20
CA VAL A 169 8.44 -8.87 -1.64
C VAL A 169 8.47 -7.54 -2.41
N ARG A 170 9.21 -6.55 -1.90
CA ARG A 170 9.35 -5.22 -2.52
C ARG A 170 9.95 -5.29 -3.93
N THR A 171 10.95 -6.14 -4.12
CA THR A 171 11.65 -6.36 -5.40
C THR A 171 10.98 -7.42 -6.28
N GLY A 172 9.84 -7.97 -5.87
CA GLY A 172 9.11 -9.00 -6.64
C GLY A 172 9.79 -10.36 -6.68
N ARG A 173 10.88 -10.57 -5.94
CA ARG A 173 11.55 -11.88 -5.80
C ARG A 173 10.72 -12.89 -5.02
N LEU A 174 9.96 -12.43 -4.01
CA LEU A 174 8.95 -13.24 -3.35
C LEU A 174 7.57 -12.91 -3.94
N PRO A 175 6.98 -13.78 -4.79
CA PRO A 175 5.73 -13.48 -5.48
C PRO A 175 4.54 -13.47 -4.52
N ILE A 176 3.86 -12.33 -4.45
CA ILE A 176 2.61 -12.14 -3.70
C ILE A 176 1.37 -12.22 -4.60
N GLU A 177 1.60 -12.37 -5.90
CA GLU A 177 0.63 -12.47 -6.98
C GLU A 177 -0.38 -13.61 -6.74
N PRO A 178 0.02 -14.83 -6.32
CA PRO A 178 -0.93 -15.89 -6.00
C PRO A 178 -1.83 -15.59 -4.78
N LEU A 179 -1.39 -14.73 -3.86
CA LEU A 179 -2.17 -14.33 -2.69
C LEU A 179 -3.27 -13.34 -3.10
N VAL A 180 -2.89 -12.33 -3.89
CA VAL A 180 -3.81 -11.33 -4.43
C VAL A 180 -4.79 -11.99 -5.42
N ALA A 181 -4.32 -12.94 -6.24
CA ALA A 181 -5.17 -13.74 -7.12
C ALA A 181 -6.21 -14.54 -6.32
N ARG A 182 -5.79 -15.32 -5.31
CA ARG A 182 -6.71 -16.06 -4.43
C ARG A 182 -7.76 -15.17 -3.77
N VAL A 183 -7.37 -13.96 -3.36
CA VAL A 183 -8.30 -12.97 -2.81
C VAL A 183 -9.32 -12.52 -3.86
N ASN A 184 -8.89 -12.23 -5.09
CA ASN A 184 -9.77 -11.87 -6.18
C ASN A 184 -10.67 -13.05 -6.59
N ASP A 185 -10.17 -14.28 -6.70
CA ASP A 185 -10.99 -15.46 -7.02
C ASP A 185 -12.09 -15.73 -5.96
N SER A 186 -11.85 -15.34 -4.70
CA SER A 186 -12.85 -15.44 -3.61
C SER A 186 -13.89 -14.31 -3.61
N ARG A 187 -13.79 -13.37 -4.55
CA ARG A 187 -14.60 -12.14 -4.67
C ARG A 187 -15.18 -12.08 -6.09
N ASP A 188 -16.48 -11.85 -6.24
CA ASP A 188 -17.07 -11.60 -7.57
C ASP A 188 -16.75 -10.17 -8.06
N GLY A 189 -15.46 -9.82 -8.19
CA GLY A 189 -15.03 -8.48 -8.60
C GLY A 189 -13.52 -8.26 -8.67
N ASP A 190 -13.12 -7.35 -9.55
CA ASP A 190 -11.75 -6.97 -9.85
C ASP A 190 -11.35 -5.60 -9.24
N ASP A 191 -12.05 -5.16 -8.19
CA ASP A 191 -11.88 -3.80 -7.65
C ASP A 191 -10.45 -3.54 -7.14
N PRO A 192 -10.00 -2.28 -7.13
CA PRO A 192 -8.70 -1.90 -6.56
C PRO A 192 -8.55 -2.40 -5.12
N ARG A 193 -7.48 -3.16 -4.87
CA ARG A 193 -7.09 -3.61 -3.53
C ARG A 193 -6.06 -2.65 -2.92
N GLU A 194 -5.84 -2.71 -1.62
CA GLU A 194 -4.59 -2.19 -1.04
C GLU A 194 -3.86 -3.33 -0.34
N VAL A 195 -2.55 -3.44 -0.59
CA VAL A 195 -1.68 -4.43 0.04
C VAL A 195 -0.66 -3.69 0.88
N PHE A 196 -0.68 -3.96 2.17
CA PHE A 196 0.28 -3.43 3.13
C PHE A 196 1.33 -4.50 3.41
N VAL A 197 2.59 -4.20 3.16
CA VAL A 197 3.74 -5.05 3.49
C VAL A 197 4.44 -4.39 4.67
N LEU A 198 4.35 -5.03 5.84
CA LEU A 198 4.76 -4.46 7.12
C LEU A 198 5.84 -5.35 7.75
N ARG A 199 7.03 -4.80 8.04
CA ARG A 199 8.07 -5.46 8.81
C ARG A 199 8.10 -4.90 10.25
N PRO A 200 7.56 -5.60 11.26
CA PRO A 200 7.71 -5.21 12.67
C PRO A 200 9.15 -5.03 13.12
N ALA A 201 9.41 -4.04 13.97
CA ALA A 201 10.70 -3.89 14.65
C ALA A 201 10.95 -4.96 15.74
N GLU A 202 9.88 -5.48 16.35
CA GLU A 202 9.97 -6.39 17.51
C GLU A 202 9.92 -7.88 17.15
N HIS A 203 9.66 -8.25 15.89
CA HIS A 203 9.37 -9.63 15.49
C HIS A 203 10.00 -10.01 14.14
N GLU A 204 10.54 -11.23 14.05
CA GLU A 204 11.19 -11.78 12.84
C GLU A 204 10.17 -12.34 11.84
N PHE A 205 9.21 -11.52 11.39
CA PHE A 205 8.27 -11.86 10.33
C PHE A 205 7.90 -10.65 9.49
N VAL A 206 7.43 -10.89 8.26
CA VAL A 206 6.83 -9.86 7.39
C VAL A 206 5.35 -10.15 7.21
N ALA A 207 4.52 -9.15 7.46
CA ALA A 207 3.07 -9.20 7.26
C ALA A 207 2.69 -8.63 5.90
N VAL A 208 2.06 -9.45 5.05
CA VAL A 208 1.43 -9.03 3.78
C VAL A 208 -0.07 -9.02 3.99
N TYR A 209 -0.65 -7.84 4.16
CA TYR A 209 -2.07 -7.63 4.44
C TYR A 209 -2.81 -7.12 3.20
N VAL A 210 -3.58 -7.99 2.55
CA VAL A 210 -4.42 -7.66 1.39
C VAL A 210 -5.79 -7.19 1.88
N VAL A 211 -6.05 -5.88 1.82
CA VAL A 211 -7.33 -5.27 2.13
C VAL A 211 -8.21 -5.24 0.88
N PHE A 212 -9.47 -5.67 1.02
CA PHE A 212 -10.34 -5.97 -0.13
C PHE A 212 -10.95 -4.73 -0.78
N ASP A 213 -11.14 -3.67 0.00
CA ASP A 213 -11.59 -2.36 -0.44
C ASP A 213 -10.51 -1.33 -0.07
N ARG A 214 -9.82 -0.81 -1.10
CA ARG A 214 -8.77 0.21 -0.99
C ARG A 214 -9.27 1.49 -0.33
N ASP A 215 -10.53 1.86 -0.52
CA ASP A 215 -11.07 3.14 -0.04
C ASP A 215 -11.98 2.95 1.20
N GLY A 216 -12.15 1.71 1.64
CA GLY A 216 -12.89 1.33 2.85
C GLY A 216 -12.17 1.67 4.16
N VAL A 217 -12.92 1.65 5.26
CA VAL A 217 -12.47 2.07 6.61
C VAL A 217 -11.19 1.36 7.04
N LEU A 218 -11.09 0.04 6.81
CA LEU A 218 -9.91 -0.74 7.19
C LEU A 218 -8.63 -0.23 6.52
N ALA A 219 -8.65 0.04 5.21
CA ALA A 219 -7.49 0.56 4.49
C ALA A 219 -7.07 1.93 5.04
N GLN A 220 -8.04 2.80 5.33
CA GLN A 220 -7.78 4.11 5.93
C GLN A 220 -7.14 3.97 7.33
N THR A 221 -7.68 3.13 8.22
CA THR A 221 -7.12 2.88 9.56
C THR A 221 -5.68 2.36 9.51
N VAL A 222 -5.37 1.43 8.59
CA VAL A 222 -4.00 0.91 8.45
C VAL A 222 -3.05 2.00 7.93
N ARG A 223 -3.51 2.88 7.03
CA ARG A 223 -2.70 4.05 6.61
C ARG A 223 -2.42 5.00 7.77
N ASP A 224 -3.41 5.32 8.60
CA ASP A 224 -3.21 6.22 9.76
C ASP A 224 -2.32 5.59 10.84
N THR A 225 -2.45 4.28 11.09
CA THR A 225 -1.70 3.59 12.17
C THR A 225 -0.19 3.54 11.89
N TYR A 226 0.22 3.49 10.62
CA TYR A 226 1.62 3.35 10.20
C TYR A 226 2.10 4.49 9.27
N ASP A 227 1.39 5.62 9.24
CA ASP A 227 1.71 6.82 8.44
C ASP A 227 1.92 6.58 6.93
N LEU A 228 1.18 5.64 6.32
CA LEU A 228 1.41 5.16 4.94
C LEU A 228 0.73 5.99 3.84
N GLY A 229 0.55 7.29 4.10
CA GLY A 229 -0.08 8.27 3.20
C GLY A 229 -1.44 8.76 3.72
N PRO A 230 -2.32 9.28 2.84
CA PRO A 230 -3.61 9.84 3.27
C PRO A 230 -4.56 8.74 3.78
N GLY A 231 -4.67 8.63 5.10
CA GLY A 231 -5.69 7.87 5.81
C GLY A 231 -6.92 8.72 6.15
N LEU A 232 -7.68 8.29 7.16
CA LEU A 232 -8.97 8.87 7.57
C LEU A 232 -8.85 10.36 7.95
N ALA A 233 -7.72 10.75 8.54
CA ALA A 233 -7.46 12.13 8.93
C ALA A 233 -7.49 13.12 7.75
N ALA A 234 -7.06 12.70 6.56
CA ALA A 234 -7.04 13.54 5.36
C ALA A 234 -8.45 13.83 4.80
N GLY A 235 -9.44 12.96 5.05
CA GLY A 235 -10.82 13.16 4.62
C GLY A 235 -11.60 14.17 5.50
N LEU A 236 -11.17 14.35 6.75
CA LEU A 236 -11.82 15.26 7.70
C LEU A 236 -11.47 16.72 7.44
N ASP A 237 -10.25 17.04 7.03
CA ASP A 237 -9.81 18.41 6.73
C ASP A 237 -10.49 18.97 5.47
N ALA A 238 -10.68 18.12 4.44
CA ALA A 238 -11.41 18.48 3.23
C ALA A 238 -12.91 18.77 3.46
N SER A 239 -13.46 18.41 4.63
CA SER A 239 -14.89 18.53 4.96
C SER A 239 -15.25 19.83 5.70
N TYR A 240 -14.29 20.73 5.97
CA TYR A 240 -14.53 22.03 6.61
C TYR A 240 -14.31 23.24 5.67
N PRO A 241 -15.22 23.52 4.71
CA PRO A 241 -15.25 24.81 4.02
C PRO A 241 -15.86 25.88 4.94
N GLY A 242 -15.11 26.34 5.95
CA GLY A 242 -15.71 27.17 7.02
C GLY A 242 -14.75 27.79 8.04
N GLY A 243 -13.56 28.22 7.61
CA GLY A 243 -12.61 28.96 8.44
C GLY A 243 -12.15 30.23 7.76
N ASP A 244 -13.01 31.25 7.69
CA ASP A 244 -12.69 32.55 7.09
C ASP A 244 -11.51 33.18 7.84
N GLY A 245 -10.33 33.19 7.19
CA GLY A 245 -9.10 33.75 7.71
C GLY A 245 -9.16 35.27 7.69
N GLY A 246 -9.92 35.84 8.62
CA GLY A 246 -10.30 37.24 8.65
C GLY A 246 -9.11 38.20 8.48
N ASP A 247 -9.22 39.04 7.46
CA ASP A 247 -8.26 40.08 7.11
C ASP A 247 -8.02 41.06 8.28
N PRO A 248 -6.77 41.31 8.70
CA PRO A 248 -6.46 42.17 9.84
C PRO A 248 -6.46 43.66 9.45
N THR A 249 -7.58 44.19 8.96
CA THR A 249 -7.77 45.64 8.70
C THR A 249 -8.92 46.25 9.51
N ALA A 250 -8.64 46.62 10.76
CA ALA A 250 -9.54 47.40 11.59
C ALA A 250 -8.86 48.65 12.19
N PRO A 251 -9.44 49.84 11.97
CA PRO A 251 -9.26 50.96 12.89
C PRO A 251 -10.58 51.67 13.28
N GLY A 252 -10.91 51.66 14.58
CA GLY A 252 -11.58 52.77 15.27
C GLY A 252 -13.11 52.71 15.55
N GLY A 253 -13.50 53.15 16.76
CA GLY A 253 -14.88 53.32 17.26
C GLY A 253 -15.28 52.22 18.27
N SER A 254 -15.56 52.39 19.58
CA SER A 254 -16.28 53.42 20.38
C SER A 254 -17.65 53.81 19.80
N ASP A 255 -18.79 53.80 20.51
CA ASP A 255 -19.22 53.35 21.86
C ASP A 255 -20.78 53.38 21.90
N GLY A 256 -21.55 52.95 22.92
CA GLY A 256 -21.30 52.38 24.26
C GLY A 256 -22.59 52.34 25.12
N SER A 257 -22.60 51.61 26.26
CA SER A 257 -23.78 51.36 27.15
C SER A 257 -24.84 50.40 26.56
N GLY A 258 -25.67 49.66 27.33
CA GLY A 258 -25.75 49.44 28.78
C GLY A 258 -27.15 48.93 29.21
N ASP A 259 -27.21 48.25 30.37
CA ASP A 259 -28.38 47.93 31.22
C ASP A 259 -29.17 46.60 31.05
N SER A 260 -29.66 46.10 32.20
CA SER A 260 -30.65 45.06 32.57
C SER A 260 -31.19 44.06 31.53
N GLY A 261 -31.41 42.77 31.81
CA GLY A 261 -31.51 42.07 33.10
C GLY A 261 -32.91 41.44 33.27
N ALA A 262 -32.97 40.12 33.50
CA ALA A 262 -34.14 39.38 34.02
C ALA A 262 -33.73 37.93 34.31
N ASP A 263 -33.95 37.50 35.55
CA ASP A 263 -33.95 36.12 35.99
C ASP A 263 -35.27 35.43 35.57
N ASP A 264 -35.28 34.10 35.37
CA ASP A 264 -36.44 33.22 35.59
C ASP A 264 -36.02 31.75 35.32
N ASP A 265 -35.62 31.10 36.40
CA ASP A 265 -35.97 29.73 36.83
C ASP A 265 -36.61 28.78 35.80
N PHE A 266 -35.96 27.64 35.55
CA PHE A 266 -36.65 26.39 35.21
C PHE A 266 -36.10 25.24 36.06
N ASP A 267 -37.02 24.59 36.78
CA ASP A 267 -36.78 23.56 37.80
C ASP A 267 -36.22 22.24 37.26
N ASP A 268 -35.63 21.48 38.19
CA ASP A 268 -35.46 20.04 38.14
C ASP A 268 -36.76 19.29 37.81
N ASP A 269 -36.63 18.14 37.16
CA ASP A 269 -37.33 16.89 37.49
C ASP A 269 -37.17 15.91 36.32
N LEU A 270 -36.37 14.86 36.52
CA LEU A 270 -36.66 13.47 36.17
C LEU A 270 -35.42 12.60 36.45
N ASP A 271 -35.20 12.31 37.73
CA ASP A 271 -34.57 11.05 38.13
C ASP A 271 -35.49 9.90 37.69
N ASP A 272 -34.94 8.89 37.01
CA ASP A 272 -35.54 7.55 37.01
C ASP A 272 -34.45 6.49 36.85
N ASP A 273 -34.59 5.39 37.60
CA ASP A 273 -33.52 4.43 37.89
C ASP A 273 -33.00 3.70 36.64
N PHE A 274 -31.66 3.61 36.51
CA PHE A 274 -31.01 2.60 35.66
C PHE A 274 -30.24 1.60 36.53
N ASP A 275 -31.02 0.68 37.10
CA ASP A 275 -30.55 -0.36 38.00
C ASP A 275 -29.54 -1.29 37.31
N ALA A 276 -28.37 -1.46 37.93
CA ALA A 276 -27.37 -2.42 37.49
C ALA A 276 -27.55 -3.75 38.21
N LEU A 277 -27.45 -4.86 37.46
CA LEU A 277 -27.45 -6.29 37.89
C LEU A 277 -28.78 -7.07 37.79
N ASP A 278 -29.06 -7.61 36.60
CA ASP A 278 -29.44 -9.03 36.42
C ASP A 278 -29.04 -9.41 34.97
N ARG A 279 -28.16 -10.38 34.65
CA ARG A 279 -27.91 -11.75 35.14
C ARG A 279 -28.96 -12.77 34.68
N LEU A 280 -28.86 -13.19 33.42
CA LEU A 280 -29.15 -14.57 32.98
C LEU A 280 -28.41 -14.92 31.68
#